data_AF-A0A7W1LXS7-F1
#
_entry.id   AF-A0A7W1LXS7-F1
#
_cell.length_a   1.000
_cell.length_b   1.000
_cell.length_c   1.000
_cell.angle_alpha   90.00
_cell.angle_beta   90.00
_cell.angle_gamma   90.00
#
_symmetry.space_group_name_H-M   'P 1'
#
loop_
_entity.id
_entity.type
_entity.pdbx_description
1 polymer ?
#
loop_
_entity_poly.entity_id
_entity_poly.type
_entity_poly.pdbx_seq_one_letter_code
_entity_poly.pdbx_strand_id
1 'polypeptide(L)'
;SLFAHVRAASPGMAVTEANVHPFAYDRFMWMHNGVIAGFHKIKRQLRESLKDEFYDMIQGTTDSEHAFALFLNNLRVPFGEVDGEEMRRALVETIARLNDWTAASGIQEHSFYNFAVTDGNLTVVSRYASGEGIAGASLHYSRGHRFECLPSGVCDMHPVTDDTQAQAVIVASERLTDDPADWLDVPDNHTITVFPDLRVSLEKIIL
;
A
#
# COMPACT_ATOMS: atom_id res chain seq x y z
N SER A 1 -6.85 6.76 10.93
CA SER A 1 -6.10 5.48 10.84
C SER A 1 -4.74 5.57 11.52
N LEU A 2 -4.22 4.44 12.04
CA LEU A 2 -2.82 4.33 12.51
C LEU A 2 -2.03 3.51 11.48
N PHE A 3 -0.88 4.02 11.05
CA PHE A 3 -0.01 3.37 10.08
C PHE A 3 1.34 3.07 10.76
N ALA A 4 1.78 1.82 10.72
CA ALA A 4 3.09 1.41 11.23
C ALA A 4 3.78 0.51 10.19
N HIS A 5 5.04 0.81 9.89
CA HIS A 5 5.85 0.01 8.97
C HIS A 5 7.24 -0.21 9.56
N VAL A 6 7.60 -1.46 9.80
CA VAL A 6 8.94 -1.86 10.21
C VAL A 6 9.69 -2.34 8.97
N ARG A 7 10.75 -1.65 8.56
CA ARG A 7 11.53 -2.00 7.35
C ARG A 7 12.80 -2.77 7.72
N ALA A 8 13.04 -3.89 7.03
CA ALA A 8 14.40 -4.38 6.80
C ALA A 8 14.96 -3.69 5.54
N ALA A 9 16.07 -2.94 5.66
CA ALA A 9 16.64 -2.22 4.54
C ALA A 9 17.05 -3.16 3.40
N SER A 10 16.84 -2.76 2.15
CA SER A 10 17.35 -3.48 0.98
C SER A 10 18.89 -3.51 1.03
N PRO A 11 19.57 -4.64 0.74
CA PRO A 11 21.03 -4.73 0.82
C PRO A 11 21.73 -3.64 -0.01
N GLY A 12 22.56 -2.82 0.63
CA GLY A 12 23.42 -1.84 -0.05
C GLY A 12 22.93 -0.38 -0.11
N MET A 13 21.77 -0.03 0.47
CA MET A 13 21.33 1.37 0.58
C MET A 13 21.55 1.92 2.00
N ALA A 14 22.11 3.13 2.09
CA ALA A 14 22.21 3.86 3.36
C ALA A 14 20.80 4.17 3.90
N VAL A 15 20.56 3.82 5.16
CA VAL A 15 19.33 4.16 5.88
C VAL A 15 19.42 5.64 6.27
N THR A 16 18.90 6.53 5.44
CA THR A 16 18.66 7.93 5.79
C THR A 16 17.19 8.08 6.22
N GLU A 17 16.88 8.97 7.17
CA GLU A 17 15.49 9.22 7.62
C GLU A 17 14.54 9.53 6.45
N ALA A 18 15.05 10.16 5.40
CA ALA A 18 14.31 10.44 4.16
C ALA A 18 13.89 9.18 3.36
N ASN A 19 14.38 7.99 3.70
CA ASN A 19 14.06 6.74 3.00
C ASN A 19 13.20 5.78 3.85
N VAL A 20 12.68 6.26 4.99
CA VAL A 20 11.90 5.46 5.92
C VAL A 20 10.43 5.82 5.78
N HIS A 21 9.59 4.81 5.55
CA HIS A 21 8.15 4.95 5.59
C HIS A 21 7.64 5.33 7.00
N PRO A 22 6.48 5.98 7.11
CA PRO A 22 5.62 6.44 6.02
C PRO A 22 6.12 7.71 5.33
N PHE A 23 5.93 7.80 4.01
CA PHE A 23 5.97 9.09 3.32
C PHE A 23 4.65 9.83 3.58
N ALA A 24 4.71 11.15 3.70
CA ALA A 24 3.53 11.97 3.90
C ALA A 24 3.56 13.21 2.99
N TYR A 25 2.40 13.57 2.43
CA TYR A 25 2.22 14.78 1.66
C TYR A 25 0.76 15.25 1.79
N ASP A 26 0.57 16.49 2.23
CA ASP A 26 -0.73 17.00 2.67
C ASP A 26 -1.38 16.03 3.69
N ARG A 27 -2.59 15.55 3.42
CA ARG A 27 -3.29 14.58 4.27
C ARG A 27 -2.95 13.12 3.97
N PHE A 28 -2.21 12.85 2.89
CA PHE A 28 -1.93 11.48 2.46
C PHE A 28 -0.70 10.92 3.15
N MET A 29 -0.81 9.67 3.61
CA MET A 29 0.32 8.85 4.07
C MET A 29 0.46 7.63 3.17
N TRP A 30 1.70 7.22 2.92
CA TRP A 30 2.04 6.13 2.02
C TRP A 30 3.07 5.16 2.59
N MET A 31 2.85 3.88 2.36
CA MET A 31 3.79 2.80 2.64
C MET A 31 3.88 1.85 1.45
N HIS A 32 5.05 1.24 1.29
CA HIS A 32 5.28 0.22 0.28
C HIS A 32 6.08 -0.93 0.87
N ASN A 33 5.47 -2.12 0.86
CA ASN A 33 6.17 -3.38 1.08
C ASN A 33 6.35 -4.11 -0.25
N GLY A 34 7.57 -4.08 -0.77
CA GLY A 34 7.86 -4.65 -2.08
C GLY A 34 9.01 -3.92 -2.78
N VAL A 35 9.03 -4.05 -4.10
CA VAL A 35 10.08 -3.46 -4.95
C VAL A 35 9.52 -3.20 -6.35
N ILE A 36 9.91 -2.08 -6.93
CA ILE A 36 9.72 -1.82 -8.35
C ILE A 36 10.93 -2.39 -9.11
N ALA A 37 10.72 -3.48 -9.83
CA ALA A 37 11.75 -4.14 -10.61
C ALA A 37 12.39 -3.17 -11.60
N GLY A 38 13.73 -3.17 -11.64
CA GLY A 38 14.50 -2.32 -12.56
C GLY A 38 14.23 -0.82 -12.42
N PHE A 39 13.78 -0.34 -11.24
CA PHE A 39 13.39 1.06 -11.01
C PHE A 39 14.37 2.11 -11.58
N HIS A 40 15.69 1.89 -11.45
CA HIS A 40 16.71 2.79 -11.97
C HIS A 40 16.60 3.06 -13.48
N LYS A 41 16.06 2.11 -14.27
CA LYS A 41 15.84 2.26 -15.71
C LYS A 41 14.61 3.10 -16.03
N ILE A 42 13.54 2.99 -15.23
CA ILE A 42 12.28 3.72 -15.45
C ILE A 42 12.21 5.05 -14.69
N LYS A 43 13.08 5.27 -13.69
CA LYS A 43 13.06 6.44 -12.80
C LYS A 43 12.98 7.77 -13.54
N ARG A 44 13.76 7.90 -14.62
CA ARG A 44 13.78 9.12 -15.43
C ARG A 44 12.41 9.36 -16.08
N GLN A 45 11.87 8.36 -16.75
CA GLN A 45 10.57 8.43 -17.41
C GLN A 45 9.44 8.71 -16.40
N LEU A 46 9.48 8.06 -15.23
CA LEU A 46 8.54 8.33 -14.15
C LEU A 46 8.58 9.81 -13.77
N ARG A 47 9.76 10.35 -13.45
CA ARG A 47 9.90 11.74 -13.03
C ARG A 47 9.48 12.74 -14.12
N GLU A 48 9.84 12.48 -15.38
CA GLU A 48 9.44 13.32 -16.52
C GLU A 48 7.92 13.36 -16.73
N SER A 49 7.18 12.39 -16.19
CA SER A 49 5.72 12.31 -16.31
C SER A 49 4.93 12.99 -15.18
N LEU A 50 5.63 13.46 -14.14
CA LEU A 50 5.01 14.11 -12.98
C LEU A 50 4.77 15.60 -13.29
N LYS A 51 3.66 16.13 -12.78
CA LYS A 51 3.48 17.58 -12.65
C LYS A 51 4.53 18.13 -11.68
N ASP A 52 4.97 19.37 -11.90
CA ASP A 52 6.03 20.04 -11.13
C ASP A 52 5.85 19.87 -9.60
N GLU A 53 4.63 20.08 -9.11
CA GLU A 53 4.29 19.92 -7.70
C GLU A 53 4.63 18.55 -7.10
N PHE A 54 4.37 17.46 -7.83
CA PHE A 54 4.69 16.09 -7.40
C PHE A 54 6.11 15.68 -7.76
N TYR A 55 6.75 16.37 -8.70
CA TYR A 55 8.18 16.21 -8.92
C TYR A 55 8.97 16.77 -7.72
N ASP A 56 8.59 17.97 -7.27
CA ASP A 56 9.29 18.72 -6.22
C ASP A 56 9.12 18.13 -4.82
N MET A 57 8.06 17.34 -4.58
CA MET A 57 7.89 16.65 -3.30
C MET A 57 8.90 15.52 -3.06
N ILE A 58 9.54 14.99 -4.10
CA ILE A 58 10.47 13.87 -3.98
C ILE A 58 11.80 14.36 -3.40
N GLN A 59 12.11 13.96 -2.17
CA GLN A 59 13.33 14.33 -1.45
C GLN A 59 14.39 13.22 -1.45
N GLY A 60 13.95 11.97 -1.48
CA GLY A 60 14.82 10.80 -1.46
C GLY A 60 15.05 10.16 -2.83
N THR A 61 15.49 8.91 -2.79
CA THR A 61 15.92 8.17 -3.99
C THR A 61 15.18 6.85 -4.17
N THR A 62 14.29 6.48 -3.24
CA THR A 62 13.59 5.20 -3.23
C THR A 62 12.54 5.10 -4.32
N ASP A 63 12.34 3.90 -4.82
CA ASP A 63 11.23 3.54 -5.70
C ASP A 63 9.87 3.86 -5.08
N SER A 64 9.75 3.65 -3.77
CA SER A 64 8.55 3.79 -2.97
C SER A 64 8.05 5.24 -2.89
N GLU A 65 8.96 6.19 -2.69
CA GLU A 65 8.65 7.63 -2.69
C GLU A 65 8.23 8.12 -4.08
N HIS A 66 8.89 7.62 -5.13
CA HIS A 66 8.55 7.97 -6.51
C HIS A 66 7.19 7.38 -6.90
N ALA A 67 6.84 6.18 -6.41
CA ALA A 67 5.51 5.61 -6.57
C ALA A 67 4.45 6.44 -5.84
N PHE A 68 4.75 6.97 -4.67
CA PHE A 68 3.84 7.87 -3.96
C PHE A 68 3.57 9.17 -4.72
N ALA A 69 4.62 9.81 -5.23
CA ALA A 69 4.48 10.99 -6.09
C ALA A 69 3.65 10.71 -7.34
N LEU A 70 3.84 9.54 -7.96
CA LEU A 70 3.04 9.09 -9.09
C LEU A 70 1.57 8.87 -8.72
N PHE A 71 1.29 8.26 -7.56
CA PHE A 71 -0.05 8.11 -7.02
C PHE A 71 -0.76 9.46 -6.85
N LEU A 72 -0.11 10.43 -6.20
CA LEU A 72 -0.66 11.76 -6.01
C LEU A 72 -0.90 12.47 -7.36
N ASN A 73 0.03 12.31 -8.30
CA ASN A 73 -0.11 12.83 -9.65
C ASN A 73 -1.31 12.25 -10.41
N ASN A 74 -1.66 11.00 -10.13
CA ASN A 74 -2.76 10.29 -10.76
C ASN A 74 -4.13 10.62 -10.14
N LEU A 75 -4.20 11.28 -8.97
CA LEU A 75 -5.46 11.80 -8.43
C LEU A 75 -6.04 12.89 -9.36
N ARG A 76 -7.35 12.85 -9.59
CA ARG A 76 -8.05 13.88 -10.38
C ARG A 76 -8.05 15.23 -9.67
N VAL A 77 -8.30 15.22 -8.35
CA VAL A 77 -8.37 16.42 -7.51
C VAL A 77 -7.59 16.18 -6.21
N PRO A 78 -6.25 16.23 -6.25
CA PRO A 78 -5.39 15.85 -5.11
C PRO A 78 -5.67 16.67 -3.83
N PHE A 79 -6.04 17.94 -3.97
CA PHE A 79 -6.38 18.84 -2.84
C PHE A 79 -7.87 18.96 -2.55
N GLY A 80 -8.71 18.23 -3.28
CA GLY A 80 -10.16 18.18 -3.06
C GLY A 80 -10.58 16.95 -2.26
N GLU A 81 -11.88 16.69 -2.15
CA GLU A 81 -12.37 15.44 -1.58
C GLU A 81 -12.01 14.26 -2.49
N VAL A 82 -11.48 13.18 -1.89
CA VAL A 82 -11.13 11.94 -2.57
C VAL A 82 -11.90 10.83 -1.89
N ASP A 83 -12.84 10.22 -2.61
CA ASP A 83 -13.58 9.06 -2.11
C ASP A 83 -12.78 7.76 -2.31
N GLY A 84 -13.32 6.65 -1.79
CA GLY A 84 -12.66 5.35 -1.88
C GLY A 84 -12.46 4.86 -3.32
N GLU A 85 -13.37 5.20 -4.24
CA GLU A 85 -13.25 4.77 -5.64
C GLU A 85 -12.16 5.55 -6.37
N GLU A 86 -12.08 6.86 -6.17
CA GLU A 86 -11.02 7.69 -6.74
C GLU A 86 -9.64 7.33 -6.17
N MET A 87 -9.54 7.08 -4.86
CA MET A 87 -8.27 6.63 -4.24
C MET A 87 -7.83 5.28 -4.82
N ARG A 88 -8.74 4.32 -4.93
CA ARG A 88 -8.49 3.01 -5.53
C ARG A 88 -8.10 3.13 -6.99
N ARG A 89 -8.82 3.93 -7.78
CA ARG A 89 -8.51 4.18 -9.20
C ARG A 89 -7.12 4.76 -9.38
N ALA A 90 -6.75 5.78 -8.60
CA ALA A 90 -5.41 6.38 -8.67
C ALA A 90 -4.31 5.38 -8.29
N LEU A 91 -4.56 4.51 -7.30
CA LEU A 91 -3.64 3.43 -6.93
C LEU A 91 -3.48 2.40 -8.06
N VAL A 92 -4.57 1.95 -8.67
CA VAL A 92 -4.56 1.01 -9.80
C VAL A 92 -3.87 1.62 -11.03
N GLU A 93 -4.13 2.89 -11.34
CA GLU A 93 -3.44 3.62 -12.41
C GLU A 93 -1.94 3.71 -12.17
N THR A 94 -1.53 3.89 -10.91
CA THR A 94 -0.12 3.90 -10.52
C THR A 94 0.54 2.55 -10.84
N ILE A 95 -0.13 1.45 -10.51
CA ILE A 95 0.33 0.09 -10.83
C ILE A 95 0.42 -0.12 -12.35
N ALA A 96 -0.62 0.29 -13.10
CA ALA A 96 -0.66 0.17 -14.55
C ALA A 96 0.54 0.85 -15.22
N ARG A 97 0.78 2.13 -14.88
CA ARG A 97 1.87 2.93 -15.45
C ARG A 97 3.24 2.36 -15.11
N LEU A 98 3.44 1.87 -13.89
CA LEU A 98 4.69 1.22 -13.49
C LEU A 98 4.92 -0.06 -14.31
N ASN A 99 3.89 -0.88 -14.52
CA ASN A 99 3.98 -2.07 -15.35
C ASN A 99 4.28 -1.77 -16.81
N ASP A 100 3.65 -0.74 -17.39
CA ASP A 100 3.91 -0.32 -18.76
C ASP A 100 5.37 0.08 -18.96
N TRP A 101 5.93 0.87 -18.02
CA TRP A 101 7.32 1.30 -18.10
C TRP A 101 8.31 0.16 -17.87
N THR A 102 8.03 -0.77 -16.95
CA THR A 102 8.91 -1.93 -16.74
C THR A 102 8.91 -2.85 -17.95
N ALA A 103 7.73 -3.12 -18.53
CA ALA A 103 7.57 -3.91 -19.74
C ALA A 103 8.27 -3.25 -20.94
N ALA A 104 8.06 -1.95 -21.16
CA ALA A 104 8.70 -1.21 -22.25
C ALA A 104 10.24 -1.16 -22.12
N SER A 105 10.77 -1.29 -20.90
CA SER A 105 12.21 -1.34 -20.61
C SER A 105 12.81 -2.75 -20.70
N GLY A 106 12.01 -3.76 -21.05
CA GLY A 106 12.44 -5.16 -21.17
C GLY A 106 12.87 -5.81 -19.85
N ILE A 107 12.42 -5.27 -18.71
CA ILE A 107 12.71 -5.80 -17.37
C ILE A 107 11.98 -7.13 -17.22
N GLN A 108 12.71 -8.19 -16.85
CA GLN A 108 12.16 -9.55 -16.73
C GLN A 108 11.83 -9.90 -15.28
N GLU A 109 12.42 -9.18 -14.33
CA GLU A 109 12.15 -9.35 -12.91
C GLU A 109 10.75 -8.88 -12.53
N HIS A 110 10.16 -9.54 -11.54
CA HIS A 110 8.83 -9.21 -11.04
C HIS A 110 8.89 -8.09 -10.00
N SER A 111 7.98 -7.14 -10.12
CA SER A 111 7.69 -6.17 -9.09
C SER A 111 6.64 -6.68 -8.12
N PHE A 112 6.71 -6.19 -6.88
CA PHE A 112 5.73 -6.46 -5.83
C PHE A 112 5.24 -5.13 -5.30
N TYR A 113 3.93 -4.89 -5.32
CA TYR A 113 3.32 -3.62 -4.99
C TYR A 113 2.30 -3.79 -3.86
N ASN A 114 2.77 -4.06 -2.64
CA ASN A 114 1.93 -3.89 -1.47
C ASN A 114 1.98 -2.43 -1.02
N PHE A 115 1.30 -1.58 -1.79
CA PHE A 115 1.16 -0.16 -1.51
C PHE A 115 0.01 0.05 -0.55
N ALA A 116 0.21 0.82 0.51
CA ALA A 116 -0.83 1.25 1.43
C ALA A 116 -0.91 2.77 1.43
N VAL A 117 -2.10 3.31 1.24
CA VAL A 117 -2.37 4.75 1.26
C VAL A 117 -3.57 5.08 2.14
N THR A 118 -3.48 6.18 2.87
CA THR A 118 -4.61 6.75 3.62
C THR A 118 -4.62 8.26 3.50
N ASP A 119 -5.79 8.87 3.58
CA ASP A 119 -5.98 10.31 3.75
C ASP A 119 -6.32 10.71 5.20
N GLY A 120 -6.21 9.75 6.14
CA GLY A 120 -6.62 9.88 7.54
C GLY A 120 -8.02 9.32 7.84
N ASN A 121 -8.92 9.30 6.86
CA ASN A 121 -10.30 8.85 6.99
C ASN A 121 -10.55 7.48 6.34
N LEU A 122 -10.05 7.28 5.13
CA LEU A 122 -10.15 6.02 4.40
C LEU A 122 -8.75 5.47 4.09
N THR A 123 -8.66 4.16 3.86
CA THR A 123 -7.39 3.49 3.59
C THR A 123 -7.56 2.51 2.43
N VAL A 124 -6.66 2.54 1.46
CA VAL A 124 -6.60 1.56 0.36
C VAL A 124 -5.24 0.89 0.39
N VAL A 125 -5.22 -0.44 0.33
CA VAL A 125 -3.99 -1.24 0.25
C VAL A 125 -4.07 -2.18 -0.94
N SER A 126 -3.04 -2.25 -1.78
CA SER A 126 -2.94 -3.26 -2.83
C SER A 126 -2.17 -4.49 -2.35
N ARG A 127 -2.53 -5.65 -2.89
CA ARG A 127 -1.68 -6.84 -2.94
C ARG A 127 -1.49 -7.20 -4.40
N TYR A 128 -0.30 -6.98 -4.95
CA TYR A 128 -0.07 -7.14 -6.38
C TYR A 128 1.36 -7.60 -6.68
N ALA A 129 1.49 -8.51 -7.66
CA ALA A 129 2.77 -8.84 -8.28
C ALA A 129 2.66 -8.72 -9.80
N SER A 130 3.71 -8.19 -10.44
CA SER A 130 3.75 -8.09 -11.89
C SER A 130 4.14 -9.44 -12.50
N GLY A 131 3.41 -9.88 -13.52
CA GLY A 131 3.65 -11.16 -14.20
C GLY A 131 2.53 -12.17 -13.96
N GLU A 132 2.24 -12.98 -14.97
CA GLU A 132 1.17 -13.96 -14.91
C GLU A 132 1.52 -15.10 -13.94
N GLY A 133 0.59 -15.45 -13.05
CA GLY A 133 0.75 -16.55 -12.09
C GLY A 133 1.74 -16.28 -10.96
N ILE A 134 2.27 -15.07 -10.82
CA ILE A 134 3.15 -14.70 -9.71
C ILE A 134 2.32 -14.30 -8.51
N ALA A 135 2.54 -14.96 -7.37
CA ALA A 135 1.90 -14.61 -6.12
C ALA A 135 2.47 -13.30 -5.57
N GLY A 136 1.58 -12.42 -5.08
CA GLY A 136 1.99 -11.20 -4.38
C GLY A 136 2.56 -11.51 -3.00
N ALA A 137 3.36 -10.57 -2.47
CA ALA A 137 3.79 -10.62 -1.07
C ALA A 137 2.56 -10.73 -0.16
N SER A 138 2.69 -11.45 0.95
CA SER A 138 1.56 -11.74 1.84
C SER A 138 0.90 -10.45 2.34
N LEU A 139 -0.43 -10.49 2.41
CA LEU A 139 -1.24 -9.43 2.99
C LEU A 139 -2.49 -10.06 3.57
N HIS A 140 -2.76 -9.75 4.83
CA HIS A 140 -3.85 -10.28 5.62
C HIS A 140 -4.61 -9.12 6.24
N TYR A 141 -5.86 -9.36 6.57
CA TYR A 141 -6.63 -8.43 7.37
C TYR A 141 -7.43 -9.16 8.45
N SER A 142 -7.63 -8.47 9.56
CA SER A 142 -8.45 -8.93 10.68
C SER A 142 -9.43 -7.84 11.06
N ARG A 143 -10.64 -8.23 11.46
CA ARG A 143 -11.72 -7.34 11.87
C ARG A 143 -12.26 -7.81 13.21
N GLY A 144 -12.45 -6.90 14.15
CA GLY A 144 -12.95 -7.25 15.46
C GLY A 144 -13.38 -6.05 16.28
N HIS A 145 -13.72 -6.31 17.53
CA HIS A 145 -14.12 -5.28 18.49
C HIS A 145 -12.89 -4.54 19.04
N ARG A 146 -11.81 -5.26 19.32
CA ARG A 146 -10.59 -4.69 19.90
C ARG A 146 -9.41 -5.59 19.64
N PHE A 147 -8.27 -5.00 19.29
CA PHE A 147 -6.99 -5.69 19.33
C PHE A 147 -6.32 -5.45 20.68
N GLU A 148 -5.87 -6.50 21.35
CA GLU A 148 -5.24 -6.42 22.67
C GLU A 148 -4.03 -7.35 22.74
N CYS A 149 -2.91 -6.82 23.22
CA CYS A 149 -1.74 -7.61 23.55
C CYS A 149 -1.59 -7.69 25.07
N LEU A 150 -1.62 -8.91 25.60
CA LEU A 150 -1.38 -9.18 27.01
C LEU A 150 0.11 -8.99 27.34
N PRO A 151 0.46 -8.70 28.60
CA PRO A 151 1.86 -8.61 29.03
C PRO A 151 2.70 -9.87 28.78
N SER A 152 2.04 -11.02 28.56
CA SER A 152 2.68 -12.28 28.13
C SER A 152 3.23 -12.24 26.69
N GLY A 153 2.92 -11.20 25.91
CA GLY A 153 3.26 -11.08 24.50
C GLY A 153 2.24 -11.72 23.55
N VAL A 154 1.21 -12.36 24.10
CA VAL A 154 0.08 -12.92 23.32
C VAL A 154 -0.81 -11.76 22.89
N CYS A 155 -1.06 -11.66 21.59
CA CYS A 155 -1.94 -10.66 21.00
C CYS A 155 -3.15 -11.35 20.38
N ASP A 156 -4.35 -10.81 20.61
CA ASP A 156 -5.59 -11.36 20.11
C ASP A 156 -6.49 -10.26 19.53
N MET A 157 -7.24 -10.63 18.49
CA MET A 157 -8.35 -9.82 17.99
C MET A 157 -9.63 -10.32 18.65
N HIS A 158 -10.24 -9.51 19.51
CA HIS A 158 -11.52 -9.87 20.12
C HIS A 158 -12.60 -9.92 19.05
N PRO A 159 -13.25 -11.08 18.83
CA PRO A 159 -14.16 -11.28 17.71
C PRO A 159 -15.44 -10.48 17.88
N VAL A 160 -16.12 -10.22 16.76
CA VAL A 160 -17.50 -9.72 16.75
C VAL A 160 -18.43 -10.83 16.27
N THR A 161 -19.61 -10.92 16.88
CA THR A 161 -20.65 -11.86 16.43
C THR A 161 -21.44 -11.33 15.23
N ASP A 162 -21.34 -10.02 14.95
CA ASP A 162 -22.00 -9.31 13.86
C ASP A 162 -20.99 -8.36 13.20
N ASP A 163 -20.81 -8.47 11.89
CA ASP A 163 -19.88 -7.65 11.10
C ASP A 163 -20.14 -6.15 11.19
N THR A 164 -21.36 -5.74 11.54
CA THR A 164 -21.73 -4.33 11.76
C THR A 164 -21.22 -3.76 13.09
N GLN A 165 -20.73 -4.62 13.99
CA GLN A 165 -20.21 -4.23 15.30
C GLN A 165 -18.68 -4.13 15.35
N ALA A 166 -17.99 -4.34 14.22
CA ALA A 166 -16.55 -4.17 14.15
C ALA A 166 -16.15 -2.73 14.53
N GLN A 167 -15.22 -2.61 15.47
CA GLN A 167 -14.67 -1.32 15.92
C GLN A 167 -13.19 -1.16 15.56
N ALA A 168 -12.56 -2.21 15.04
CA ALA A 168 -11.19 -2.19 14.55
C ALA A 168 -11.02 -3.03 13.28
N VAL A 169 -10.19 -2.55 12.37
CA VAL A 169 -9.67 -3.29 11.22
C VAL A 169 -8.16 -3.17 11.22
N ILE A 170 -7.46 -4.29 11.10
CA ILE A 170 -6.01 -4.34 10.95
C ILE A 170 -5.70 -4.95 9.58
N VAL A 171 -4.79 -4.33 8.85
CA VAL A 171 -4.22 -4.87 7.61
C VAL A 171 -2.72 -5.00 7.84
N ALA A 172 -2.17 -6.20 7.62
CA ALA A 172 -0.77 -6.50 7.91
C ALA A 172 -0.19 -7.50 6.91
N SER A 173 1.13 -7.45 6.69
CA SER A 173 1.82 -8.42 5.83
C SER A 173 2.01 -9.79 6.49
N GLU A 174 1.89 -9.85 7.81
CA GLU A 174 2.00 -11.06 8.63
C GLU A 174 0.84 -11.07 9.64
N ARG A 175 0.44 -12.25 10.09
CA ARG A 175 -0.61 -12.42 11.11
C ARG A 175 -0.01 -12.06 12.46
N LEU A 176 -0.67 -11.15 13.19
CA LEU A 176 -0.16 -10.59 14.45
C LEU A 176 -0.79 -11.21 15.70
N THR A 177 -1.61 -12.25 15.54
CA THR A 177 -2.25 -12.98 16.64
C THR A 177 -1.85 -14.45 16.62
N ASP A 178 -1.97 -15.11 17.77
CA ASP A 178 -1.64 -16.53 17.91
C ASP A 178 -2.70 -17.42 17.27
N ASP A 179 -3.97 -16.99 17.22
CA ASP A 179 -5.04 -17.68 16.48
C ASP A 179 -5.03 -17.29 14.99
N PRO A 180 -4.65 -18.19 14.07
CA PRO A 180 -4.64 -17.90 12.64
C PRO A 180 -6.05 -17.72 12.06
N ALA A 181 -7.12 -18.15 12.76
CA ALA A 181 -8.50 -18.04 12.31
C ALA A 181 -9.02 -16.59 12.35
N ASP A 182 -8.35 -15.70 13.09
CA ASP A 182 -8.70 -14.27 13.20
C ASP A 182 -8.37 -13.48 11.92
N TRP A 183 -7.65 -14.10 10.98
CA TRP A 183 -7.09 -13.44 9.81
C TRP A 183 -7.64 -14.01 8.51
N LEU A 184 -8.07 -13.10 7.65
CA LEU A 184 -8.46 -13.38 6.29
C LEU A 184 -7.33 -12.94 5.35
N ASP A 185 -7.07 -13.76 4.33
CA ASP A 185 -6.07 -13.44 3.31
C ASP A 185 -6.67 -12.43 2.31
N VAL A 186 -5.91 -11.40 1.96
CA VAL A 186 -6.23 -10.57 0.79
C VAL A 186 -5.82 -11.36 -0.45
N PRO A 187 -6.71 -11.64 -1.42
CA PRO A 187 -6.34 -12.43 -2.59
C PRO A 187 -5.28 -11.74 -3.46
N ASP A 188 -4.54 -12.51 -4.28
CA ASP A 188 -3.56 -11.94 -5.21
C ASP A 188 -4.24 -10.99 -6.20
N ASN A 189 -3.55 -9.90 -6.51
CA ASN A 189 -3.99 -8.87 -7.45
C ASN A 189 -5.34 -8.25 -7.06
N HIS A 190 -5.49 -7.91 -5.78
CA HIS A 190 -6.65 -7.21 -5.24
C HIS A 190 -6.24 -5.95 -4.47
N THR A 191 -7.16 -5.00 -4.39
CA THR A 191 -7.13 -3.92 -3.40
C THR A 191 -8.07 -4.25 -2.25
N ILE A 192 -7.65 -3.92 -1.03
CA ILE A 192 -8.50 -3.83 0.14
C ILE A 192 -8.73 -2.36 0.48
N THR A 193 -10.00 -1.95 0.58
CA THR A 193 -10.40 -0.61 1.00
C THR A 193 -11.08 -0.67 2.36
N VAL A 194 -10.56 0.07 3.34
CA VAL A 194 -11.16 0.27 4.66
C VAL A 194 -11.80 1.65 4.69
N PHE A 195 -13.12 1.67 4.82
CA PHE A 195 -13.92 2.90 4.84
C PHE A 195 -13.97 3.51 6.26
N PRO A 196 -14.40 4.78 6.40
CA PRO A 196 -14.50 5.43 7.71
C PRO A 196 -15.44 4.72 8.70
N ASP A 197 -16.43 3.98 8.20
CA ASP A 197 -17.35 3.15 8.97
C ASP A 197 -16.84 1.72 9.21
N LEU A 198 -15.55 1.48 8.95
CA LEU A 198 -14.86 0.20 9.13
C LEU A 198 -15.41 -0.95 8.27
N ARG A 199 -16.22 -0.64 7.26
CA ARG A 199 -16.52 -1.59 6.19
C ARG A 199 -15.25 -1.85 5.39
N VAL A 200 -15.13 -3.10 4.93
CA VAL A 200 -14.02 -3.56 4.09
C VAL A 200 -14.56 -3.94 2.73
N SER A 201 -13.93 -3.45 1.67
CA SER A 201 -14.15 -3.89 0.28
C SER A 201 -12.90 -4.57 -0.26
N LEU A 202 -13.08 -5.70 -0.94
CA LEU A 202 -12.02 -6.40 -1.67
C LEU A 202 -12.36 -6.37 -3.15
N GLU A 203 -11.49 -5.79 -3.96
CA GLU A 203 -11.73 -5.57 -5.38
C GLU A 203 -10.55 -6.03 -6.22
N LYS A 204 -10.82 -6.79 -7.28
CA LYS A 204 -9.79 -7.29 -8.17
C LYS A 204 -9.17 -6.15 -8.99
N ILE A 205 -7.85 -6.15 -9.07
CA ILE A 205 -7.09 -5.27 -9.95
C ILE A 205 -7.18 -5.83 -11.38
N ILE A 206 -7.71 -5.01 -12.28
CA ILE A 206 -7.81 -5.30 -13.72
C ILE A 206 -7.04 -4.18 -14.42
N LEU A 207 -5.99 -4.56 -15.14
CA LEU A 207 -5.09 -3.68 -15.89
C LEU A 207 -5.27 -3.90 -17.38
#